data_AF-A0AAD9QY26-F1
#
_entry.id   AF-A0AAD9QY26-F1
#
_cell.length_a   1.000
_cell.length_b   1.000
_cell.length_c   1.000
_cell.angle_alpha   90.00
_cell.angle_beta   90.00
_cell.angle_gamma   90.00
#
_symmetry.space_group_name_H-M   'P 1'
#
loop_
_entity.id
_entity.type
_entity.pdbx_description
1 polymer ?
#
loop_
_entity_poly.entity_id
_entity_poly.type
_entity_poly.pdbx_seq_one_letter_code
_entity_poly.pdbx_strand_id
1 'polypeptide(L)'
;MDDENDNSVASVQDCWKAMQDGSKMIKLDVNRKGHAKKTFILDEDMTGIRYTPSKKKCKYEIDKMTEVLSGESVRGIFEGFLKRHSLGNCISIKFGDNPGNALNMVAESKTVANIWMRGLRKLILNKGSVFHKCAFFFDNIFFTWLEEAFEKFDKDKDGSLALKEIQRLVEALNVKMSPSQVKRKFKEVNTDGDAALNKNEFAKFFKSISTRKEIVNLMTKFSTNGATMTVEDFQSFLVREQGMHGASKEYCLDMILTYEPTESRKKKRELGIDGLTNYLRSTEGDVYNPAHDEIYQDMSLPLTDYFVASSHNTYLLHDQLKGPSSVDAYINALKKGCRCVELDCWDGENGEPIIYHGHTLTSKILFKDVIEAVKKHAFEVSEYPVILSLENHCSLPNQKIIAEYLEQILGDVLYKVPVDAEFTSFPSPEFFKNRILIKGKKLKPEQENDDDEGDVTDEDEAADIDEEKTAALLEKSGAGAEGAASGSGNVTPTATPPMKSKAKKSKKESGLRRSFRAVGKAVRGADKLKDNTEDEKGGKKDNKNKLAKELSRCVNYVSSVGFKGFEHAKENCK
;
A
#
# COMPACT_ATOMS: atom_id res chain seq x y z
N MET A 1 36.48 -23.05 -1.33
CA MET A 1 37.66 -22.51 -0.63
C MET A 1 38.17 -21.41 -1.54
N ASP A 2 37.61 -20.21 -1.50
CA ASP A 2 37.31 -19.40 -0.32
C ASP A 2 35.87 -18.86 -0.34
N ASP A 3 35.04 -19.43 0.54
CA ASP A 3 33.80 -18.83 1.04
C ASP A 3 34.08 -18.60 2.52
N GLU A 4 34.61 -17.43 2.88
CA GLU A 4 34.66 -17.00 4.27
C GLU A 4 34.30 -15.51 4.37
N ASN A 5 33.06 -15.30 4.85
CA ASN A 5 32.79 -14.45 6.00
C ASN A 5 32.99 -12.93 5.83
N ASP A 6 32.02 -12.25 5.23
CA ASP A 6 31.74 -10.84 5.57
C ASP A 6 30.23 -10.58 5.58
N ASN A 7 29.54 -11.20 6.54
CA ASN A 7 28.15 -10.87 6.86
C ASN A 7 28.07 -10.31 8.28
N SER A 8 28.91 -9.30 8.55
CA SER A 8 28.64 -8.32 9.59
C SER A 8 27.49 -7.44 9.09
N VAL A 9 26.26 -7.87 9.37
CA VAL A 9 25.06 -7.07 9.08
C VAL A 9 25.13 -5.81 9.96
N ALA A 10 25.74 -4.73 9.44
CA ALA A 10 25.84 -3.46 10.13
C ALA A 10 24.46 -3.03 10.61
N SER A 11 24.36 -2.62 11.89
CA SER A 11 23.11 -2.12 12.43
C SER A 11 22.65 -0.88 11.65
N VAL A 12 21.37 -0.51 11.76
CA VAL A 12 20.90 0.71 11.09
C VAL A 12 21.62 1.95 11.65
N GLN A 13 21.96 1.93 12.94
CA GLN A 13 22.72 2.96 13.63
C GLN A 13 24.13 3.09 13.06
N ASP A 14 24.79 1.97 12.77
CA ASP A 14 26.10 1.96 12.10
C ASP A 14 26.00 2.52 10.68
N CYS A 15 24.91 2.22 9.98
CA CYS A 15 24.66 2.76 8.64
C CYS A 15 24.49 4.29 8.69
N TRP A 16 23.72 4.81 9.64
CA TRP A 16 23.53 6.25 9.81
C TRP A 16 24.81 6.96 10.21
N LYS A 17 25.60 6.38 11.12
CA LYS A 17 26.91 6.91 11.49
C LYS A 17 27.84 7.00 10.28
N ALA A 18 27.92 5.95 9.46
CA ALA A 18 28.68 5.96 8.22
C ALA A 18 28.19 7.01 7.20
N MET A 19 26.88 7.27 7.15
CA MET A 19 26.30 8.33 6.31
C MET A 19 26.63 9.75 6.85
N GLN A 20 26.74 9.92 8.16
CA GLN A 20 27.11 11.18 8.82
C GLN A 20 28.63 11.47 8.69
N ASP A 21 29.47 10.44 8.79
CA ASP A 21 30.92 10.53 8.53
C ASP A 21 31.21 10.92 7.07
N GLY A 22 30.27 10.61 6.17
CA GLY A 22 30.23 11.06 4.79
C GLY A 22 30.76 10.03 3.81
N SER A 23 30.11 9.97 2.63
CA SER A 23 30.43 9.00 1.59
C SER A 23 30.68 9.67 0.26
N LYS A 24 31.79 9.31 -0.40
CA LYS A 24 32.11 9.79 -1.75
C LYS A 24 31.26 9.04 -2.77
N MET A 25 30.47 9.76 -3.55
CA MET A 25 29.59 9.22 -4.57
C MET A 25 29.49 10.16 -5.78
N ILE A 26 29.09 9.64 -6.93
CA ILE A 26 28.84 10.43 -8.13
C ILE A 26 27.38 10.89 -8.12
N LYS A 27 27.13 12.20 -8.10
CA LYS A 27 25.81 12.78 -8.30
C LYS A 27 25.50 12.87 -9.80
N LEU A 28 24.35 12.36 -10.23
CA LEU A 28 23.83 12.57 -11.58
C LEU A 28 22.83 13.73 -11.60
N ASP A 29 22.93 14.55 -12.65
CA ASP A 29 21.96 15.59 -12.98
C ASP A 29 21.29 15.22 -14.31
N VAL A 30 20.11 14.61 -14.21
CA VAL A 30 19.36 14.09 -15.35
C VAL A 30 18.91 15.23 -16.28
N ASN A 31 18.65 16.41 -15.73
CA ASN A 31 18.21 17.58 -16.49
C ASN A 31 19.35 18.27 -17.27
N ARG A 32 20.60 18.03 -16.87
CA ARG A 32 21.79 18.69 -17.47
C ARG A 32 22.79 17.73 -18.12
N LYS A 33 22.48 16.43 -18.17
CA LYS A 33 23.39 15.35 -18.64
C LYS A 33 24.79 15.44 -18.02
N GLY A 34 24.88 15.92 -16.78
CA GLY A 34 26.12 16.16 -16.05
C GLY A 34 26.28 15.20 -14.89
N HIS A 35 27.52 14.89 -14.52
CA HIS A 35 27.85 14.11 -13.34
C HIS A 35 29.01 14.73 -12.57
N ALA A 36 29.00 14.61 -11.25
CA ALA A 36 30.06 15.17 -10.42
C ALA A 36 30.29 14.30 -9.19
N LYS A 37 31.56 14.05 -8.86
CA LYS A 37 31.95 13.42 -7.59
C LYS A 37 31.67 14.39 -6.44
N LYS A 38 30.94 13.92 -5.43
CA LYS A 38 30.57 14.65 -4.22
C LYS A 38 30.78 13.76 -3.01
N THR A 39 31.05 14.39 -1.87
CA THR A 39 30.90 13.75 -0.56
C THR A 39 29.50 14.06 -0.08
N PHE A 40 28.66 13.03 0.04
CA PHE A 40 27.33 13.13 0.61
C PHE A 40 27.39 12.88 2.10
N ILE A 41 26.67 13.69 2.87
CA ILE A 41 26.65 13.66 4.32
C ILE A 41 25.20 13.72 4.74
N LEU A 42 24.79 12.80 5.60
CA LEU A 42 23.54 12.90 6.34
C LEU A 42 23.74 13.86 7.51
N ASP A 43 22.80 14.78 7.70
CA ASP A 43 22.87 15.71 8.82
C ASP A 43 22.94 14.95 10.16
N GLU A 44 23.68 15.49 11.13
CA GLU A 44 23.70 14.94 12.50
C GLU A 44 22.27 14.84 13.07
N ASP A 45 21.41 15.79 12.70
CA ASP A 45 20.01 15.84 13.07
C ASP A 45 19.09 14.92 12.25
N MET A 46 19.65 14.22 11.25
CA MET A 46 18.95 13.28 10.38
C MET A 46 17.77 13.91 9.61
N THR A 47 17.73 15.24 9.47
CA THR A 47 16.64 15.98 8.80
C THR A 47 16.90 16.19 7.31
N GLY A 48 18.15 16.09 6.86
CA GLY A 48 18.48 16.24 5.44
C GLY A 48 19.80 15.62 5.02
N ILE A 49 19.94 15.48 3.71
CA ILE A 49 21.18 15.04 3.05
C ILE A 49 21.82 16.25 2.38
N ARG A 50 23.08 16.51 2.70
CA ARG A 50 23.91 17.55 2.09
C ARG A 50 25.04 16.92 1.28
N TYR A 51 25.68 17.73 0.44
CA TYR A 51 26.85 17.28 -0.30
C TYR A 51 27.87 18.40 -0.57
N THR A 52 29.15 18.03 -0.63
CA THR A 52 30.27 18.95 -0.92
C THR A 52 31.17 18.40 -2.03
N PRO A 53 31.77 19.25 -2.90
CA PRO A 53 31.60 20.70 -2.97
C PRO A 53 30.26 21.08 -3.63
N SER A 54 29.62 22.15 -3.18
CA SER A 54 28.40 22.69 -3.79
C SER A 54 28.50 24.20 -4.00
N LYS A 55 27.94 24.72 -5.11
CA LYS A 55 27.88 26.16 -5.41
C LYS A 55 26.79 26.89 -4.61
N LYS A 56 25.87 26.14 -3.97
CA LYS A 56 24.76 26.64 -3.12
C LYS A 56 24.63 25.74 -1.89
N LYS A 57 24.01 26.23 -0.80
CA LYS A 57 23.56 25.35 0.29
C LYS A 57 22.47 24.41 -0.25
N CYS A 58 22.84 23.19 -0.61
CA CYS A 58 21.92 22.17 -1.11
C CYS A 58 21.63 21.17 0.01
N LYS A 59 20.39 21.16 0.49
CA LYS A 59 19.86 20.21 1.48
C LYS A 59 18.64 19.52 0.86
N TYR A 60 18.66 18.19 0.85
CA TYR A 60 17.52 17.37 0.50
C TYR A 60 16.82 16.95 1.79
N GLU A 61 15.60 17.42 2.02
CA GLU A 61 14.86 17.14 3.25
C GLU A 61 14.36 15.70 3.29
N ILE A 62 14.65 15.00 4.39
CA ILE A 62 14.22 13.61 4.61
C ILE A 62 12.69 13.51 4.69
N ASP A 63 12.01 14.52 5.22
CA ASP A 63 10.54 14.59 5.30
C ASP A 63 9.89 14.49 3.90
N LYS A 64 10.48 15.17 2.92
CA LYS A 64 10.00 15.19 1.53
C LYS A 64 10.37 13.96 0.73
N MET A 65 11.30 13.11 1.18
CA MET A 65 11.66 11.89 0.45
C MET A 65 10.41 11.01 0.29
N THR A 66 10.22 10.25 -0.76
CA THR A 66 9.01 9.40 -0.92
C THR A 66 9.39 7.95 -1.15
N GLU A 67 10.49 7.75 -1.88
CA GLU A 67 10.90 6.43 -2.32
C GLU A 67 12.42 6.39 -2.47
N VAL A 68 13.02 5.24 -2.16
CA VAL A 68 14.45 4.95 -2.34
C VAL A 68 14.58 3.68 -3.18
N LEU A 69 15.15 3.83 -4.37
CA LEU A 69 15.22 2.83 -5.43
C LEU A 69 16.67 2.42 -5.70
N SER A 70 16.86 1.14 -6.05
CA SER A 70 18.14 0.55 -6.43
C SER A 70 17.92 -0.65 -7.34
N GLY A 71 19.00 -1.17 -7.96
CA GLY A 71 18.91 -2.39 -8.76
C GLY A 71 18.15 -2.15 -10.07
N GLU A 72 17.35 -3.13 -10.48
CA GLU A 72 16.70 -3.13 -11.80
C GLU A 72 15.73 -1.95 -11.99
N SER A 73 15.10 -1.49 -10.91
CA SER A 73 14.15 -0.36 -10.96
C SER A 73 14.79 0.97 -11.36
N VAL A 74 16.12 1.11 -11.26
CA VAL A 74 16.85 2.32 -11.66
C VAL A 74 17.66 2.15 -12.95
N ARG A 75 17.64 0.97 -13.60
CA ARG A 75 18.47 0.70 -14.79
C ARG A 75 18.34 1.76 -15.87
N GLY A 76 17.12 2.17 -16.21
CA GLY A 76 16.86 3.20 -17.23
C GLY A 76 17.42 4.59 -16.88
N ILE A 77 17.57 4.92 -15.59
CA ILE A 77 18.14 6.19 -15.13
C ILE A 77 19.67 6.19 -15.28
N PHE A 78 20.29 5.03 -15.04
CA PHE A 78 21.74 4.87 -14.98
C PHE A 78 22.36 4.22 -16.21
N GLU A 79 21.60 3.95 -17.27
CA GLU A 79 22.03 3.19 -18.46
C GLU A 79 23.40 3.65 -19.02
N GLY A 80 23.63 4.96 -19.09
CA GLY A 80 24.91 5.53 -19.54
C GLY A 80 26.12 5.28 -18.62
N PHE A 81 25.89 4.94 -17.35
CA PHE A 81 26.91 4.69 -16.32
C PHE A 81 27.16 3.20 -16.06
N LEU A 82 26.25 2.32 -16.49
CA LEU A 82 26.37 0.86 -16.30
C LEU A 82 27.56 0.24 -17.07
N LYS A 83 28.13 0.97 -18.03
CA LYS A 83 29.39 0.58 -18.69
C LYS A 83 30.61 0.57 -17.75
N ARG A 84 30.55 1.30 -16.64
CA ARG A 84 31.69 1.52 -15.72
C ARG A 84 31.37 1.22 -14.26
N HIS A 85 30.10 1.11 -13.90
CA HIS A 85 29.66 0.87 -12.53
C HIS A 85 28.61 -0.24 -12.50
N SER A 86 28.66 -1.06 -11.46
CA SER A 86 27.65 -2.10 -11.27
C SER A 86 26.31 -1.47 -10.88
N LEU A 87 25.20 -2.08 -11.32
CA LEU A 87 23.86 -1.62 -10.97
C LEU A 87 23.60 -1.61 -9.45
N GLY A 88 24.29 -2.49 -8.71
CA GLY A 88 24.26 -2.53 -7.24
C GLY A 88 24.93 -1.32 -6.57
N ASN A 89 25.60 -0.45 -7.32
CA ASN A 89 26.15 0.81 -6.80
C ASN A 89 25.18 2.00 -6.99
N CYS A 90 24.10 1.82 -7.74
CA CYS A 90 23.21 2.90 -8.16
C CYS A 90 22.04 3.09 -7.18
N ILE A 91 21.84 4.34 -6.74
CA ILE A 91 20.77 4.73 -5.81
C ILE A 91 20.00 5.90 -6.41
N SER A 92 18.67 5.81 -6.43
CA SER A 92 17.78 6.93 -6.77
C SER A 92 16.83 7.22 -5.61
N ILE A 93 16.72 8.49 -5.22
CA ILE A 93 15.86 8.95 -4.13
C ILE A 93 14.87 9.96 -4.69
N LYS A 94 13.57 9.71 -4.56
CA LYS A 94 12.52 10.65 -4.99
C LYS A 94 12.10 11.57 -3.85
N PHE A 95 11.78 12.82 -4.16
CA PHE A 95 11.30 13.82 -3.20
C PHE A 95 9.98 14.46 -3.67
N GLY A 96 8.91 14.22 -2.92
CA GLY A 96 7.54 14.66 -3.22
C GLY A 96 6.92 13.93 -4.41
N ASP A 97 5.79 14.44 -4.88
CA ASP A 97 4.97 13.82 -5.95
C ASP A 97 5.47 14.14 -7.36
N ASN A 98 6.45 15.05 -7.50
CA ASN A 98 6.96 15.44 -8.80
C ASN A 98 8.12 14.52 -9.23
N PRO A 99 7.96 13.70 -10.28
CA PRO A 99 8.97 12.73 -10.71
C PRO A 99 10.31 13.36 -11.15
N GLY A 100 10.35 14.67 -11.42
CA GLY A 100 11.59 15.39 -11.76
C GLY A 100 12.49 15.74 -10.56
N ASN A 101 12.02 15.54 -9.33
CA ASN A 101 12.75 15.90 -8.11
C ASN A 101 13.42 14.67 -7.47
N ALA A 102 14.35 14.06 -8.20
CA ALA A 102 15.09 12.89 -7.74
C ALA A 102 16.59 13.20 -7.51
N LEU A 103 17.16 12.63 -6.44
CA LEU A 103 18.59 12.58 -6.20
C LEU A 103 19.13 11.23 -6.68
N ASN A 104 19.90 11.26 -7.76
CA ASN A 104 20.50 10.08 -8.37
C ASN A 104 22.00 10.03 -8.05
N MET A 105 22.46 8.91 -7.48
CA MET A 105 23.81 8.73 -6.97
C MET A 105 24.41 7.39 -7.41
N VAL A 106 25.72 7.36 -7.61
CA VAL A 106 26.49 6.12 -7.82
C VAL A 106 27.56 6.02 -6.75
N ALA A 107 27.47 5.01 -5.90
CA ALA A 107 28.42 4.73 -4.83
C ALA A 107 29.73 4.12 -5.36
N GLU A 108 30.82 4.29 -4.61
CA GLU A 108 32.12 3.72 -4.96
C GLU A 108 32.13 2.18 -4.85
N SER A 109 31.30 1.60 -3.97
CA SER A 109 31.13 0.16 -3.81
C SER A 109 29.68 -0.23 -3.53
N LYS A 110 29.35 -1.50 -3.74
CA LYS A 110 28.06 -2.08 -3.35
C LYS A 110 27.82 -1.98 -1.85
N THR A 111 28.87 -2.10 -1.03
CA THR A 111 28.79 -1.95 0.43
C THR A 111 28.33 -0.55 0.82
N VAL A 112 28.91 0.50 0.23
CA VAL A 112 28.47 1.89 0.47
C VAL A 112 27.05 2.10 -0.02
N ALA A 113 26.69 1.51 -1.17
CA ALA A 113 25.31 1.59 -1.66
C ALA A 113 24.32 0.93 -0.69
N ASN A 114 24.64 -0.26 -0.17
CA ASN A 114 23.81 -1.00 0.77
C ASN A 114 23.65 -0.24 2.11
N ILE A 115 24.73 0.37 2.61
CA ILE A 115 24.70 1.24 3.80
C ILE A 115 23.69 2.38 3.61
N TRP A 116 23.80 3.11 2.50
CA TRP A 116 22.90 4.22 2.20
C TRP A 116 21.47 3.76 1.95
N MET A 117 21.27 2.66 1.21
CA MET A 117 19.95 2.09 0.95
C MET A 117 19.24 1.68 2.24
N ARG A 118 19.94 0.95 3.12
CA ARG A 118 19.41 0.50 4.41
C ARG A 118 19.11 1.68 5.33
N GLY A 119 20.05 2.62 5.44
CA GLY A 119 19.88 3.84 6.24
C GLY A 119 18.68 4.65 5.77
N LEU A 120 18.57 4.94 4.47
CA LEU A 120 17.49 5.74 3.89
C LEU A 120 16.13 5.05 3.92
N ARG A 121 16.05 3.74 3.66
CA ARG A 121 14.78 2.98 3.75
C ARG A 121 14.22 3.01 5.17
N LYS A 122 15.07 2.84 6.19
CA LYS A 122 14.62 2.99 7.58
C LYS A 122 14.19 4.42 7.88
N LEU A 123 14.83 5.43 7.27
CA LEU A 123 14.36 6.82 7.35
C LEU A 123 12.99 7.07 6.67
N ILE A 124 12.65 6.34 5.61
CA ILE A 124 11.33 6.40 4.97
C ILE A 124 10.27 5.71 5.83
N LEU A 125 10.53 4.49 6.30
CA LEU A 125 9.60 3.74 7.15
C LEU A 125 9.31 4.51 8.44
N ASN A 126 10.33 5.19 8.96
CA ASN A 126 10.21 6.07 10.11
C ASN A 126 9.64 7.45 9.75
N LYS A 127 8.97 7.69 8.60
CA LYS A 127 8.35 8.99 8.27
C LYS A 127 7.10 9.32 9.06
N GLY A 128 6.23 8.33 9.29
CA GLY A 128 5.16 8.45 10.30
C GLY A 128 5.73 8.65 11.71
N SER A 129 6.98 8.22 11.87
CA SER A 129 7.86 8.38 13.03
C SER A 129 8.85 9.55 12.88
N VAL A 130 8.68 10.47 11.92
CA VAL A 130 9.47 11.73 11.90
C VAL A 130 8.93 12.65 12.99
N PHE A 131 7.70 12.41 13.46
CA PHE A 131 7.23 12.84 14.77
C PHE A 131 7.97 12.18 15.96
N HIS A 132 8.69 11.06 15.75
CA HIS A 132 9.63 10.46 16.71
C HIS A 132 11.09 10.83 16.47
N LYS A 133 11.44 11.59 15.43
CA LYS A 133 12.75 12.27 15.41
C LYS A 133 12.78 13.54 16.23
N CYS A 134 11.78 13.76 17.09
CA CYS A 134 11.96 14.52 18.32
C CYS A 134 12.55 13.67 19.46
N ALA A 135 12.42 12.32 19.44
CA ALA A 135 12.75 11.43 20.57
C ALA A 135 14.25 11.40 20.94
N PHE A 136 15.15 11.35 19.95
CA PHE A 136 16.61 11.45 20.15
C PHE A 136 17.09 12.86 20.55
N PHE A 137 16.16 13.82 20.53
CA PHE A 137 16.42 15.24 20.50
C PHE A 137 15.75 15.97 21.66
N PHE A 138 15.12 15.28 22.62
CA PHE A 138 14.31 15.96 23.64
C PHE A 138 15.08 16.75 24.70
N ASP A 139 16.40 16.66 24.84
CA ASP A 139 17.12 17.59 25.74
C ASP A 139 17.63 18.83 25.00
N ASN A 140 18.22 18.69 23.81
CA ASN A 140 18.67 19.84 23.02
C ASN A 140 17.55 20.48 22.19
N ILE A 141 16.68 19.74 21.49
CA ILE A 141 15.53 20.32 20.78
C ILE A 141 14.36 20.61 21.70
N PHE A 142 14.11 20.00 22.86
CA PHE A 142 13.02 20.57 23.70
C PHE A 142 13.38 21.96 24.18
N PHE A 143 14.64 22.20 24.59
CA PHE A 143 15.12 23.54 24.91
C PHE A 143 15.29 24.40 23.66
N THR A 144 15.90 23.94 22.57
CA THR A 144 16.07 24.71 21.32
C THR A 144 14.75 24.96 20.60
N TRP A 145 13.79 24.04 20.62
CA TRP A 145 12.42 24.24 20.13
C TRP A 145 11.61 25.09 21.09
N LEU A 146 11.76 24.95 22.41
CA LEU A 146 11.14 25.89 23.36
C LEU A 146 11.73 27.28 23.13
N GLU A 147 13.02 27.41 22.84
CA GLU A 147 13.67 28.67 22.50
C GLU A 147 13.23 29.19 21.12
N GLU A 148 13.13 28.35 20.09
CA GLU A 148 12.62 28.73 18.77
C GLU A 148 11.13 29.07 18.82
N ALA A 149 10.34 28.35 19.62
CA ALA A 149 8.94 28.66 19.89
C ALA A 149 8.83 29.94 20.72
N PHE A 150 9.70 30.13 21.71
CA PHE A 150 9.78 31.37 22.46
C PHE A 150 10.10 32.53 21.51
N GLU A 151 11.16 32.46 20.71
CA GLU A 151 11.58 33.46 19.72
C GLU A 151 10.55 33.68 18.59
N LYS A 152 9.81 32.64 18.19
CA LYS A 152 8.77 32.75 17.16
C LYS A 152 7.52 33.45 17.67
N PHE A 153 7.21 33.30 18.95
CA PHE A 153 6.01 33.85 19.56
C PHE A 153 6.27 35.14 20.34
N ASP A 154 7.52 35.44 20.70
CA ASP A 154 8.07 36.72 21.17
C ASP A 154 8.21 37.66 19.96
N LYS A 155 7.10 38.29 19.59
CA LYS A 155 7.05 39.08 18.35
C LYS A 155 7.72 40.44 18.48
N ASP A 156 7.75 40.99 19.68
CA ASP A 156 8.41 42.27 19.99
C ASP A 156 9.88 42.09 20.37
N LYS A 157 10.35 40.84 20.54
CA LYS A 157 11.73 40.46 20.84
C LYS A 157 12.21 41.06 22.15
N ASP A 158 11.30 41.19 23.11
CA ASP A 158 11.61 41.76 24.42
C ASP A 158 12.26 40.73 25.37
N GLY A 159 12.34 39.47 24.95
CA GLY A 159 12.95 38.39 25.72
C GLY A 159 12.00 37.79 26.77
N SER A 160 10.70 38.10 26.66
CA SER A 160 9.61 37.62 27.51
C SER A 160 8.37 37.30 26.65
N LEU A 161 7.38 36.60 27.22
CA LEU A 161 6.13 36.29 26.51
C LEU A 161 4.92 36.83 27.26
N ALA A 162 4.26 37.83 26.67
CA ALA A 162 3.05 38.41 27.25
C ALA A 162 1.87 37.42 27.16
N LEU A 163 0.85 37.61 28.02
CA LEU A 163 -0.33 36.74 28.06
C LEU A 163 -1.01 36.55 26.68
N LYS A 164 -1.03 37.59 25.84
CA LYS A 164 -1.61 37.52 24.49
C LYS A 164 -0.80 36.62 23.55
N GLU A 165 0.51 36.55 23.71
CA GLU A 165 1.40 35.70 22.90
C GLU A 165 1.29 34.24 23.34
N ILE A 166 1.20 34.00 24.65
CA ILE A 166 0.91 32.67 25.20
C ILE A 166 -0.45 32.15 24.72
N GLN A 167 -1.48 33.00 24.63
CA GLN A 167 -2.78 32.60 24.08
C GLN A 167 -2.68 32.14 22.61
N ARG A 168 -1.97 32.91 21.77
CA ARG A 168 -1.72 32.54 20.37
C ARG A 168 -0.90 31.26 20.23
N LEU A 169 0.06 31.05 21.12
CA LEU A 169 0.86 29.82 21.16
C LEU A 169 -0.04 28.61 21.44
N VAL A 170 -0.89 28.67 22.46
CA VAL A 170 -1.80 27.58 22.82
C VAL A 170 -2.76 27.25 21.66
N GLU A 171 -3.26 28.27 20.96
CA GLU A 171 -4.07 28.11 19.75
C GLU A 171 -3.28 27.45 18.61
N ALA A 172 -2.05 27.90 18.36
CA ALA A 172 -1.19 27.35 17.31
C ALA A 172 -0.75 25.90 17.59
N LEU A 173 -0.64 25.51 18.86
CA LEU A 173 -0.38 24.14 19.28
C LEU A 173 -1.65 23.25 19.24
N ASN A 174 -2.79 23.81 18.81
CA ASN A 174 -4.09 23.14 18.76
C ASN A 174 -4.51 22.53 20.12
N VAL A 175 -4.10 23.16 21.22
CA VAL A 175 -4.45 22.72 22.58
C VAL A 175 -5.81 23.33 22.94
N LYS A 176 -6.80 22.47 23.23
CA LYS A 176 -8.15 22.90 23.62
C LYS A 176 -8.16 23.48 25.04
N MET A 177 -7.92 24.78 25.16
CA MET A 177 -7.99 25.53 26.41
C MET A 177 -8.71 26.86 26.23
N SER A 178 -9.55 27.23 27.19
CA SER A 178 -10.22 28.54 27.18
C SER A 178 -9.27 29.67 27.58
N PRO A 179 -9.50 30.92 27.14
CA PRO A 179 -8.68 32.07 27.52
C PRO A 179 -8.51 32.25 29.04
N SER A 180 -9.54 31.90 29.81
CA SER A 180 -9.52 31.92 31.28
C SER A 180 -8.62 30.84 31.88
N GLN A 181 -8.55 29.65 31.28
CA GLN A 181 -7.65 28.57 31.70
C GLN A 181 -6.18 28.92 31.40
N VAL A 182 -5.92 29.51 30.22
CA VAL A 182 -4.59 30.02 29.86
C VAL A 182 -4.14 31.10 30.84
N LYS A 183 -4.99 32.09 31.12
CA LYS A 183 -4.70 33.17 32.09
C LYS A 183 -4.43 32.64 33.49
N ARG A 184 -5.14 31.59 33.93
CA ARG A 184 -4.91 30.97 35.22
C ARG A 184 -3.54 30.28 35.26
N LYS A 185 -3.22 29.42 34.29
CA LYS A 185 -1.92 28.74 34.22
C LYS A 185 -0.75 29.72 34.04
N PHE A 186 -0.94 30.80 33.30
CA PHE A 186 0.04 31.88 33.18
C PHE A 186 0.37 32.46 34.55
N LYS A 187 -0.64 32.80 35.36
CA LYS A 187 -0.43 33.32 36.72
C LYS A 187 0.18 32.30 37.67
N GLU A 188 -0.11 31.02 37.50
CA GLU A 188 0.45 29.95 38.34
C GLU A 188 1.97 29.81 38.15
N VAL A 189 2.50 30.08 36.96
CA VAL A 189 3.94 29.95 36.66
C VAL A 189 4.73 31.25 36.73
N ASN A 190 4.05 32.40 36.66
CA ASN A 190 4.61 33.75 36.74
C ASN A 190 4.93 34.09 38.21
N THR A 191 6.09 33.64 38.67
CA THR A 191 6.50 33.66 40.08
C THR A 191 7.10 34.99 40.51
N ASP A 192 7.66 35.76 39.58
CA ASP A 192 8.19 37.11 39.80
C ASP A 192 7.09 38.19 39.82
N GLY A 193 5.91 37.89 39.26
CA GLY A 193 4.77 38.81 39.23
C GLY A 193 4.80 39.79 38.05
N ASP A 194 5.68 39.56 37.07
CA ASP A 194 5.86 40.44 35.93
C ASP A 194 4.69 40.35 34.93
N ALA A 195 4.66 41.24 33.94
CA ALA A 195 3.59 41.29 32.94
C ALA A 195 3.70 40.17 31.87
N ALA A 196 4.81 39.42 31.86
CA ALA A 196 5.20 38.47 30.82
C ALA A 196 6.03 37.32 31.42
N LEU A 197 6.02 36.14 30.80
CA LEU A 197 6.81 34.98 31.25
C LEU A 197 8.23 35.05 30.69
N ASN A 198 9.24 34.92 31.55
CA ASN A 198 10.61 34.69 31.11
C ASN A 198 10.80 33.25 30.58
N LYS A 199 11.95 32.95 29.95
CA LYS A 199 12.24 31.62 29.37
C LYS A 199 12.02 30.44 30.33
N ASN A 200 12.37 30.59 31.61
CA ASN A 200 12.24 29.52 32.60
C ASN A 200 10.77 29.31 33.01
N GLU A 201 10.01 30.39 33.19
CA GLU A 201 8.58 30.33 33.49
C GLU A 201 7.76 29.84 32.30
N PHE A 202 8.18 30.20 31.09
CA PHE A 202 7.65 29.65 29.85
C PHE A 202 7.82 28.13 29.76
N ALA A 203 9.03 27.62 30.07
CA ALA A 203 9.27 26.17 30.10
C ALA A 203 8.35 25.46 31.11
N LYS A 204 8.11 26.06 32.29
CA LYS A 204 7.16 25.56 33.29
C LYS A 204 5.71 25.60 32.79
N PHE A 205 5.29 26.69 32.14
CA PHE A 205 3.97 26.81 31.53
C PHE A 205 3.75 25.73 30.49
N PHE A 206 4.71 25.56 29.58
CA PHE A 206 4.65 24.59 28.51
C PHE A 206 4.56 23.17 29.07
N LYS A 207 5.43 22.82 30.03
CA LYS A 207 5.37 21.53 30.73
C LYS A 207 4.01 21.29 31.37
N SER A 208 3.43 22.32 31.99
CA SER A 208 2.10 22.23 32.63
C SER A 208 0.95 21.96 31.64
N ILE A 209 1.06 22.36 30.37
CA ILE A 209 0.04 22.10 29.35
C ILE A 209 0.32 20.84 28.53
N SER A 210 1.58 20.41 28.43
CA SER A 210 2.00 19.21 27.67
C SER A 210 2.08 17.94 28.51
N THR A 211 2.06 18.04 29.85
CA THR A 211 2.07 16.87 30.73
C THR A 211 0.81 16.03 30.56
N ARG A 212 0.98 14.78 30.11
CA ARG A 212 -0.08 13.78 29.93
C ARG A 212 -0.37 13.06 31.24
N LYS A 213 -1.57 13.27 31.81
CA LYS A 213 -1.97 12.74 33.13
C LYS A 213 -1.94 11.21 33.17
N GLU A 214 -2.32 10.56 32.09
CA GLU A 214 -2.29 9.11 31.94
C GLU A 214 -0.87 8.55 32.03
N ILE A 215 0.14 9.26 31.51
CA ILE A 215 1.54 8.84 31.62
C ILE A 215 2.06 9.10 33.04
N VAL A 216 1.68 10.21 33.67
CA VAL A 216 1.97 10.46 35.10
C VAL A 216 1.39 9.35 35.97
N ASN A 217 0.17 8.89 35.69
CA ASN A 217 -0.46 7.80 36.41
C ASN A 217 0.30 6.48 36.22
N LEU A 218 0.76 6.17 35.01
CA LEU A 218 1.62 5.00 34.75
C LEU A 218 2.94 5.11 35.51
N MET A 219 3.59 6.29 35.47
CA MET A 219 4.80 6.56 36.24
C MET A 219 4.58 6.32 37.73
N THR A 220 3.51 6.87 38.30
CA THR A 220 3.20 6.71 39.72
C THR A 220 2.84 5.27 40.09
N LYS A 221 2.15 4.56 39.20
CA LYS A 221 1.69 3.17 39.43
C LYS A 221 2.84 2.16 39.45
N PHE A 222 3.83 2.35 38.57
CA PHE A 222 4.91 1.38 38.37
C PHE A 222 6.25 1.83 38.94
N SER A 223 6.43 3.10 39.30
CA SER A 223 7.62 3.60 39.99
C SER A 223 7.55 3.31 41.49
N THR A 224 8.64 2.77 42.04
CA THR A 224 8.77 2.60 43.49
C THR A 224 8.86 3.94 44.25
N ASN A 225 9.42 5.00 43.62
CA ASN A 225 9.60 6.31 44.25
C ASN A 225 8.59 7.38 43.77
N GLY A 226 7.68 7.00 42.86
CA GLY A 226 6.65 7.87 42.27
C GLY A 226 7.15 8.89 41.24
N ALA A 227 8.46 8.91 40.92
CA ALA A 227 9.08 9.93 40.07
C ALA A 227 9.91 9.35 38.91
N THR A 228 10.58 8.22 39.11
CA THR A 228 11.41 7.53 38.12
C THR A 228 11.24 6.01 38.20
N MET A 229 11.33 5.31 37.08
CA MET A 229 11.35 3.84 37.06
C MET A 229 12.78 3.33 37.03
N THR A 230 13.11 2.44 37.97
CA THR A 230 14.30 1.58 37.88
C THR A 230 14.15 0.56 36.75
N VAL A 231 15.21 -0.22 36.47
CA VAL A 231 15.14 -1.34 35.52
C VAL A 231 14.04 -2.34 35.92
N GLU A 232 13.94 -2.64 37.22
CA GLU A 232 12.91 -3.53 37.77
C GLU A 232 11.50 -2.96 37.65
N ASP A 233 11.33 -1.66 37.95
CA ASP A 233 10.04 -0.97 37.81
C ASP A 233 9.58 -0.98 36.33
N PHE A 234 10.50 -0.68 35.42
CA PHE A 234 10.20 -0.66 33.98
C PHE A 234 9.89 -2.07 33.45
N GLN A 235 10.63 -3.09 33.89
CA GLN A 235 10.32 -4.49 33.57
C GLN A 235 8.91 -4.87 34.05
N SER A 236 8.54 -4.48 35.27
CA SER A 236 7.19 -4.70 35.80
C SER A 236 6.12 -4.02 34.94
N PHE A 237 6.37 -2.79 34.48
CA PHE A 237 5.50 -2.10 33.54
C PHE A 237 5.34 -2.87 32.21
N LEU A 238 6.45 -3.30 31.59
CA LEU A 238 6.40 -4.03 30.32
C LEU A 238 5.65 -5.37 30.45
N VAL A 239 5.91 -6.13 31.51
CA VAL A 239 5.28 -7.44 31.71
C VAL A 239 3.80 -7.30 32.07
N ARG A 240 3.46 -6.40 33.00
CA ARG A 240 2.12 -6.35 33.62
C ARG A 240 1.15 -5.42 32.89
N GLU A 241 1.64 -4.35 32.28
CA GLU A 241 0.81 -3.39 31.55
C GLU A 241 0.88 -3.60 30.03
N GLN A 242 2.08 -3.86 29.48
CA GLN A 242 2.26 -4.04 28.03
C GLN A 242 2.15 -5.50 27.56
N GLY A 243 2.02 -6.47 28.49
CA GLY A 243 1.89 -7.89 28.15
C GLY A 243 3.17 -8.54 27.60
N MET A 244 4.32 -7.88 27.76
CA MET A 244 5.61 -8.38 27.26
C MET A 244 6.22 -9.39 28.25
N HIS A 245 5.64 -10.60 28.30
CA HIS A 245 6.00 -11.64 29.29
C HIS A 245 7.48 -12.10 29.26
N GLY A 246 8.22 -11.81 28.18
CA GLY A 246 9.63 -12.16 28.02
C GLY A 246 10.63 -10.99 28.18
N ALA A 247 10.20 -9.82 28.67
CA ALA A 247 11.09 -8.67 28.80
C ALA A 247 12.23 -8.94 29.80
N SER A 248 13.47 -9.03 29.30
CA SER A 248 14.67 -9.23 30.13
C SER A 248 15.13 -7.93 30.78
N LYS A 249 15.92 -8.02 31.87
CA LYS A 249 16.47 -6.82 32.51
C LYS A 249 17.47 -6.10 31.60
N GLU A 250 18.19 -6.84 30.77
CA GLU A 250 19.12 -6.32 29.78
C GLU A 250 18.38 -5.50 28.73
N TYR A 251 17.25 -6.02 28.23
CA TYR A 251 16.37 -5.29 27.30
C TYR A 251 15.81 -4.03 27.95
N CYS A 252 15.30 -4.13 29.18
CA CYS A 252 14.79 -2.97 29.92
C CYS A 252 15.88 -1.90 30.09
N LEU A 253 17.12 -2.29 30.44
CA LEU A 253 18.23 -1.36 30.56
C LEU A 253 18.56 -0.70 29.23
N ASP A 254 18.58 -1.45 28.13
CA ASP A 254 18.83 -0.90 26.79
C ASP A 254 17.76 0.13 26.40
N MET A 255 16.48 -0.17 26.64
CA MET A 255 15.38 0.77 26.43
C MET A 255 15.52 2.02 27.29
N ILE A 256 15.93 1.89 28.55
CA ILE A 256 16.16 3.05 29.42
C ILE A 256 17.30 3.92 28.88
N LEU A 257 18.44 3.32 28.51
CA LEU A 257 19.58 4.06 27.97
C LEU A 257 19.27 4.71 26.61
N THR A 258 18.39 4.09 25.83
CA THR A 258 17.93 4.58 24.54
C THR A 258 16.96 5.75 24.68
N TYR A 259 15.95 5.64 25.56
CA TYR A 259 14.82 6.56 25.60
C TYR A 259 14.89 7.63 26.68
N GLU A 260 15.62 7.42 27.78
CA GLU A 260 15.84 8.46 28.79
C GLU A 260 16.65 9.60 28.17
N PRO A 261 16.17 10.85 28.15
CA PRO A 261 16.90 11.94 27.51
C PRO A 261 18.10 12.40 28.35
N THR A 262 17.99 12.38 29.69
CA THR A 262 18.98 13.02 30.56
C THR A 262 20.13 12.08 30.94
N GLU A 263 21.37 12.47 30.61
CA GLU A 263 22.59 11.71 30.92
C GLU A 263 22.78 11.38 32.40
N SER A 264 22.36 12.28 33.31
CA SER A 264 22.44 12.03 34.75
C SER A 264 21.53 10.88 35.20
N ARG A 265 20.39 10.68 34.54
CA ARG A 265 19.46 9.57 34.81
C ARG A 265 19.88 8.29 34.10
N LYS A 266 20.39 8.38 32.87
CA LYS A 266 21.02 7.23 32.19
C LYS A 266 22.13 6.60 33.04
N LYS A 267 23.00 7.42 33.64
CA LYS A 267 24.05 6.96 34.56
C LYS A 267 23.49 6.25 35.79
N LYS A 268 22.31 6.67 36.28
CA LYS A 268 21.59 6.02 37.39
C LYS A 268 20.74 4.83 36.95
N ARG A 269 20.60 4.59 35.64
CA ARG A 269 19.75 3.55 35.04
C ARG A 269 18.27 3.71 35.43
N GLU A 270 17.82 4.96 35.44
CA GLU A 270 16.45 5.33 35.79
C GLU A 270 15.74 6.00 34.60
N LEU A 271 14.48 5.64 34.38
CA LEU A 271 13.60 6.22 33.37
C LEU A 271 12.69 7.27 33.99
N GLY A 272 12.82 8.51 33.54
CA GLY A 272 11.91 9.60 33.89
C GLY A 272 10.63 9.61 33.05
N ILE A 273 9.74 10.54 33.35
CA ILE A 273 8.46 10.68 32.64
C ILE A 273 8.65 11.00 31.15
N ASP A 274 9.68 11.77 30.83
CA ASP A 274 10.03 12.13 29.46
C ASP A 274 10.56 10.89 28.71
N GLY A 275 11.41 10.08 29.36
CA GLY A 275 11.89 8.82 28.81
C GLY A 275 10.78 7.78 28.59
N LEU A 276 9.86 7.64 29.54
CA LEU A 276 8.69 6.78 29.37
C LEU A 276 7.79 7.24 28.22
N THR A 277 7.60 8.57 28.07
CA THR A 277 6.83 9.14 26.97
C THR A 277 7.50 8.86 25.62
N ASN A 278 8.83 8.92 25.55
CA ASN A 278 9.60 8.60 24.35
C ASN A 278 9.46 7.11 24.00
N TYR A 279 9.61 6.22 24.98
CA TYR A 279 9.40 4.78 24.80
C TYR A 279 7.99 4.45 24.30
N LEU A 280 6.94 4.97 24.95
CA LEU A 280 5.55 4.73 24.55
C LEU A 280 5.20 5.24 23.17
N ARG A 281 5.97 6.20 22.65
CA ARG A 281 5.81 6.65 21.29
C ARG A 281 6.57 5.72 20.36
N SER A 282 7.78 5.28 20.72
CA SER A 282 8.73 4.53 19.91
C SER A 282 8.19 3.32 19.15
N THR A 283 8.97 2.80 18.20
CA THR A 283 8.68 1.55 17.48
C THR A 283 8.54 0.34 18.40
N GLU A 284 9.24 0.35 19.53
CA GLU A 284 9.25 -0.70 20.56
C GLU A 284 8.04 -0.59 21.50
N GLY A 285 7.40 0.58 21.54
CA GLY A 285 6.11 0.81 22.20
C GLY A 285 4.93 0.86 21.23
N ASP A 286 5.14 0.49 19.96
CA ASP A 286 4.10 0.50 18.94
C ASP A 286 3.07 -0.61 19.24
N VAL A 287 1.82 -0.37 18.83
CA VAL A 287 0.78 -1.40 18.87
C VAL A 287 1.06 -2.52 17.87
N TYR A 288 1.84 -2.23 16.82
CA TYR A 288 2.27 -3.20 15.83
C TYR A 288 3.41 -4.08 16.35
N ASN A 289 3.29 -5.40 16.21
CA ASN A 289 4.34 -6.34 16.57
C ASN A 289 5.43 -6.39 15.47
N PRO A 290 6.67 -5.91 15.73
CA PRO A 290 7.73 -5.92 14.72
C PRO A 290 8.13 -7.32 14.25
N ALA A 291 7.85 -8.38 15.03
CA ALA A 291 8.08 -9.76 14.60
C ALA A 291 7.23 -10.14 13.36
N HIS A 292 6.22 -9.35 13.02
CA HIS A 292 5.38 -9.54 11.83
C HIS A 292 5.88 -8.74 10.62
N ASP A 293 7.03 -8.04 10.71
CA ASP A 293 7.67 -7.37 9.56
C ASP A 293 8.20 -8.36 8.51
N GLU A 294 8.49 -9.60 8.94
CA GLU A 294 8.91 -10.70 8.07
C GLU A 294 7.82 -11.77 7.99
N ILE A 295 7.96 -12.72 7.07
CA ILE A 295 7.03 -13.85 6.96
C ILE A 295 7.17 -14.71 8.22
N TYR A 296 6.13 -14.70 9.06
CA TYR A 296 6.09 -15.42 10.33
C TYR A 296 5.11 -16.60 10.32
N GLN A 297 4.26 -16.70 9.30
CA GLN A 297 3.38 -17.84 9.11
C GLN A 297 4.21 -19.04 8.63
N ASP A 298 3.81 -20.24 9.05
CA ASP A 298 4.28 -21.46 8.41
C ASP A 298 3.74 -21.47 6.97
N MET A 299 4.62 -21.38 5.97
CA MET A 299 4.26 -21.34 4.55
C MET A 299 4.32 -22.72 3.88
N SER A 300 4.51 -23.78 4.68
CA SER A 300 4.57 -25.18 4.25
C SER A 300 3.24 -25.93 4.36
N LEU A 301 2.20 -25.31 4.92
CA LEU A 301 0.84 -25.87 4.98
C LEU A 301 0.18 -25.84 3.59
N PRO A 302 -0.89 -26.62 3.34
CA PRO A 302 -1.61 -26.60 2.09
C PRO A 302 -2.11 -25.22 1.69
N LEU A 303 -2.09 -24.87 0.40
CA LEU A 303 -2.53 -23.55 -0.11
C LEU A 303 -3.96 -23.17 0.34
N THR A 304 -4.81 -24.17 0.58
CA THR A 304 -6.19 -24.02 1.09
C THR A 304 -6.30 -23.45 2.50
N ASP A 305 -5.20 -23.42 3.26
CA ASP A 305 -5.17 -22.98 4.66
C ASP A 305 -4.90 -21.47 4.80
N TYR A 306 -4.70 -20.76 3.68
CA TYR A 306 -4.31 -19.35 3.66
C TYR A 306 -5.40 -18.47 3.08
N PHE A 307 -5.55 -17.28 3.66
CA PHE A 307 -6.23 -16.18 2.98
C PHE A 307 -5.33 -15.61 1.88
N VAL A 308 -5.79 -15.68 0.64
CA VAL A 308 -5.06 -15.17 -0.52
C VAL A 308 -5.59 -13.80 -0.91
N ALA A 309 -4.71 -12.79 -0.92
CA ALA A 309 -5.04 -11.46 -1.41
C ALA A 309 -5.45 -11.54 -2.88
N SER A 310 -6.71 -11.21 -3.17
CA SER A 310 -7.36 -11.48 -4.46
C SER A 310 -8.05 -10.23 -5.01
N SER A 311 -8.02 -10.06 -6.33
CA SER A 311 -8.56 -8.91 -7.05
C SER A 311 -9.59 -9.36 -8.07
N HIS A 312 -10.78 -8.77 -8.01
CA HIS A 312 -11.91 -9.03 -8.91
C HIS A 312 -11.96 -7.98 -10.03
N ASN A 313 -12.24 -8.41 -11.27
CA ASN A 313 -12.22 -7.59 -12.48
C ASN A 313 -11.02 -6.65 -12.51
N THR A 314 -9.83 -7.25 -12.38
CA THR A 314 -8.57 -6.54 -12.06
C THR A 314 -8.24 -5.46 -13.08
N TYR A 315 -8.68 -5.62 -14.32
CA TYR A 315 -8.46 -4.69 -15.42
C TYR A 315 -9.22 -3.36 -15.25
N LEU A 316 -10.32 -3.29 -14.49
CA LEU A 316 -11.15 -2.09 -14.36
C LEU A 316 -10.55 -1.06 -13.39
N LEU A 317 -10.46 0.19 -13.82
CA LEU A 317 -10.03 1.30 -12.94
C LEU A 317 -11.20 1.96 -12.19
N HIS A 318 -12.42 1.83 -12.70
CA HIS A 318 -13.61 2.57 -12.25
C HIS A 318 -14.85 1.67 -12.16
N ASP A 319 -15.97 2.11 -12.71
CA ASP A 319 -17.27 1.44 -12.67
C ASP A 319 -17.33 0.18 -13.54
N GLN A 320 -18.22 -0.75 -13.16
CA GLN A 320 -18.40 -2.03 -13.85
C GLN A 320 -19.05 -1.88 -15.24
N LEU A 321 -19.86 -0.85 -15.49
CA LEU A 321 -20.59 -0.70 -16.76
C LEU A 321 -19.87 0.21 -17.76
N LYS A 322 -19.07 1.15 -17.25
CA LYS A 322 -18.33 2.11 -18.07
C LYS A 322 -17.05 2.55 -17.38
N GLY A 323 -15.93 2.44 -18.09
CA GLY A 323 -14.66 2.91 -17.56
C GLY A 323 -13.49 2.42 -18.39
N PRO A 324 -12.30 2.97 -18.13
CA PRO A 324 -11.08 2.47 -18.72
C PRO A 324 -10.67 1.15 -18.07
N SER A 325 -10.30 0.20 -18.92
CA SER A 325 -9.53 -0.99 -18.58
C SER A 325 -8.04 -0.70 -18.77
N SER A 326 -7.18 -1.20 -17.89
CA SER A 326 -5.75 -0.89 -17.91
C SER A 326 -4.87 -2.06 -17.51
N VAL A 327 -3.77 -2.23 -18.25
CA VAL A 327 -2.65 -3.14 -17.90
C VAL A 327 -2.00 -2.70 -16.58
N ASP A 328 -1.90 -1.39 -16.32
CA ASP A 328 -1.32 -0.86 -15.08
C ASP A 328 -2.12 -1.28 -13.84
N ALA A 329 -3.41 -1.63 -13.99
CA ALA A 329 -4.22 -2.12 -12.88
C ALA A 329 -3.67 -3.44 -12.33
N TYR A 330 -3.23 -4.35 -13.21
CA TYR A 330 -2.55 -5.60 -12.82
C TYR A 330 -1.21 -5.33 -12.15
N ILE A 331 -0.40 -4.42 -12.71
CA ILE A 331 0.90 -4.04 -12.13
C ILE A 331 0.72 -3.52 -10.71
N ASN A 332 -0.26 -2.62 -10.52
CA ASN A 332 -0.55 -2.04 -9.22
C ASN A 332 -1.10 -3.06 -8.22
N ALA A 333 -1.94 -4.00 -8.66
CA ALA A 333 -2.44 -5.08 -7.81
C ALA A 333 -1.28 -5.95 -7.31
N LEU A 334 -0.40 -6.40 -8.22
CA LEU A 334 0.75 -7.25 -7.89
C LEU A 334 1.74 -6.53 -6.96
N LYS A 335 2.04 -5.25 -7.21
CA LYS A 335 2.92 -4.43 -6.35
C LYS A 335 2.38 -4.17 -4.95
N LYS A 336 1.07 -4.29 -4.74
CA LYS A 336 0.42 -4.25 -3.43
C LYS A 336 0.39 -5.62 -2.73
N GLY A 337 0.97 -6.65 -3.34
CA GLY A 337 1.01 -8.01 -2.81
C GLY A 337 -0.19 -8.88 -3.20
N CYS A 338 -1.07 -8.44 -4.10
CA CYS A 338 -2.15 -9.28 -4.62
C CYS A 338 -1.57 -10.54 -5.28
N ARG A 339 -2.14 -11.71 -4.99
CA ARG A 339 -1.69 -13.04 -5.47
C ARG A 339 -2.72 -13.76 -6.34
N CYS A 340 -3.93 -13.23 -6.49
CA CYS A 340 -4.92 -13.73 -7.45
C CYS A 340 -5.52 -12.57 -8.25
N VAL A 341 -5.39 -12.62 -9.58
CA VAL A 341 -5.91 -11.59 -10.49
C VAL A 341 -6.81 -12.22 -11.54
N GLU A 342 -7.77 -11.45 -12.02
CA GLU A 342 -8.85 -11.90 -12.90
C GLU A 342 -8.74 -11.30 -14.30
N LEU A 343 -8.99 -12.14 -15.32
CA LEU A 343 -8.87 -11.83 -16.74
C LEU A 343 -10.11 -12.33 -17.50
N ASP A 344 -11.00 -11.41 -17.87
CA ASP A 344 -12.19 -11.71 -18.67
C ASP A 344 -11.82 -11.71 -20.15
N CYS A 345 -11.62 -12.89 -20.71
CA CYS A 345 -11.05 -13.10 -22.03
C CYS A 345 -12.15 -13.17 -23.08
N TRP A 346 -12.06 -12.32 -24.10
CA TRP A 346 -13.01 -12.22 -25.19
C TRP A 346 -12.30 -12.18 -26.55
N ASP A 347 -13.05 -12.51 -27.60
CA ASP A 347 -12.56 -12.38 -28.97
C ASP A 347 -12.38 -10.91 -29.38
N GLY A 348 -11.17 -10.56 -29.83
CA GLY A 348 -10.86 -9.24 -30.37
C GLY A 348 -10.77 -9.21 -31.89
N GLU A 349 -10.45 -8.03 -32.41
CA GLU A 349 -10.26 -7.82 -33.85
C GLU A 349 -8.98 -8.51 -34.33
N ASN A 350 -8.96 -8.93 -35.60
CA ASN A 350 -7.82 -9.59 -36.26
C ASN A 350 -7.35 -10.91 -35.60
N GLY A 351 -8.21 -11.56 -34.81
CA GLY A 351 -7.87 -12.82 -34.14
C GLY A 351 -7.01 -12.64 -32.89
N GLU A 352 -6.92 -11.44 -32.32
CA GLU A 352 -6.21 -11.21 -31.06
C GLU A 352 -7.18 -11.31 -29.87
N PRO A 353 -6.87 -12.10 -28.82
CA PRO A 353 -7.66 -12.12 -27.60
C PRO A 353 -7.53 -10.79 -26.82
N ILE A 354 -8.65 -10.31 -26.32
CA ILE A 354 -8.76 -9.06 -25.55
C ILE A 354 -9.34 -9.32 -24.16
N ILE A 355 -9.14 -8.35 -23.27
CA ILE A 355 -9.73 -8.33 -21.93
C ILE A 355 -10.61 -7.11 -21.77
N TYR A 356 -11.87 -7.34 -21.36
CA TYR A 356 -12.83 -6.31 -20.97
C TYR A 356 -14.06 -6.95 -20.30
N HIS A 357 -14.92 -6.13 -19.69
CA HIS A 357 -16.15 -6.62 -19.10
C HIS A 357 -17.23 -6.78 -20.20
N GLY A 358 -17.63 -8.02 -20.47
CA GLY A 358 -18.55 -8.40 -21.54
C GLY A 358 -19.82 -7.54 -21.61
N HIS A 359 -20.29 -7.24 -22.82
CA HIS A 359 -21.54 -6.49 -23.06
C HIS A 359 -21.65 -5.10 -22.39
N THR A 360 -20.53 -4.51 -21.98
CA THR A 360 -20.48 -3.17 -21.36
C THR A 360 -19.78 -2.12 -22.23
N LEU A 361 -19.71 -0.88 -21.74
CA LEU A 361 -19.01 0.24 -22.38
C LEU A 361 -17.59 0.45 -21.83
N THR A 362 -16.99 -0.60 -21.26
CA THR A 362 -15.60 -0.58 -20.78
C THR A 362 -14.62 -0.64 -21.95
N SER A 363 -13.44 -0.01 -21.80
CA SER A 363 -12.41 -0.11 -22.84
C SER A 363 -11.78 -1.50 -22.86
N LYS A 364 -11.14 -1.85 -23.98
CA LYS A 364 -10.51 -3.16 -24.20
C LYS A 364 -9.00 -3.02 -24.12
N ILE A 365 -8.34 -4.03 -23.57
CA ILE A 365 -6.88 -4.17 -23.57
C ILE A 365 -6.50 -5.53 -24.16
N LEU A 366 -5.29 -5.66 -24.70
CA LEU A 366 -4.82 -6.93 -25.27
C LEU A 366 -4.49 -7.92 -24.14
N PHE A 367 -4.88 -9.19 -24.32
CA PHE A 367 -4.50 -10.25 -23.38
C PHE A 367 -2.97 -10.38 -23.28
N LYS A 368 -2.29 -10.30 -24.43
CA LYS A 368 -0.83 -10.36 -24.53
C LYS A 368 -0.13 -9.35 -23.61
N ASP A 369 -0.53 -8.09 -23.68
CA ASP A 369 0.08 -7.00 -22.88
C ASP A 369 -0.08 -7.25 -21.37
N VAL A 370 -1.22 -7.83 -20.96
CA VAL A 370 -1.46 -8.21 -19.56
C VAL A 370 -0.52 -9.35 -19.13
N ILE A 371 -0.35 -10.39 -19.94
CA ILE A 371 0.54 -11.50 -19.60
C ILE A 371 2.01 -11.05 -19.56
N GLU A 372 2.44 -10.15 -20.46
CA GLU A 372 3.77 -9.54 -20.40
C GLU A 372 3.99 -8.73 -19.11
N ALA A 373 2.99 -7.94 -18.70
CA ALA A 373 3.03 -7.21 -17.45
C ALA A 373 3.07 -8.14 -16.22
N VAL A 374 2.25 -9.20 -16.21
CA VAL A 374 2.25 -10.21 -15.15
C VAL A 374 3.61 -10.89 -15.05
N LYS A 375 4.19 -11.36 -16.16
CA LYS A 375 5.52 -11.99 -16.19
C LYS A 375 6.59 -11.11 -15.54
N LYS A 376 6.52 -9.80 -15.78
CA LYS A 376 7.49 -8.83 -15.27
C LYS A 376 7.29 -8.52 -13.78
N HIS A 377 6.05 -8.46 -13.31
CA HIS A 377 5.71 -7.90 -12.00
C HIS A 377 5.22 -8.91 -10.96
N ALA A 378 4.92 -10.16 -11.35
CA ALA A 378 4.33 -11.18 -10.47
C ALA A 378 5.08 -11.36 -9.15
N PHE A 379 6.42 -11.35 -9.19
CA PHE A 379 7.26 -11.70 -8.05
C PHE A 379 8.15 -10.55 -7.51
N GLU A 380 7.86 -9.29 -7.88
CA GLU A 380 8.69 -8.13 -7.44
C GLU A 380 8.63 -7.87 -5.92
N VAL A 381 7.49 -8.15 -5.29
CA VAL A 381 7.23 -7.85 -3.87
C VAL A 381 6.92 -9.09 -3.02
N SER A 382 6.76 -10.25 -3.65
CA SER A 382 6.47 -11.53 -2.98
C SER A 382 6.82 -12.68 -3.92
N GLU A 383 7.57 -13.66 -3.43
CA GLU A 383 7.98 -14.86 -4.18
C GLU A 383 6.88 -15.93 -4.25
N TYR A 384 5.80 -15.78 -3.46
CA TYR A 384 4.71 -16.74 -3.40
C TYR A 384 3.85 -16.73 -4.66
N PRO A 385 3.16 -17.85 -4.97
CA PRO A 385 2.47 -18.05 -6.24
C PRO A 385 1.49 -16.95 -6.62
N VAL A 386 1.34 -16.74 -7.94
CA VAL A 386 0.29 -15.90 -8.52
C VAL A 386 -0.71 -16.78 -9.25
N ILE A 387 -2.00 -16.57 -9.01
CA ILE A 387 -3.11 -17.25 -9.68
C ILE A 387 -3.74 -16.30 -10.70
N LEU A 388 -3.85 -16.76 -11.95
CA LEU A 388 -4.61 -16.09 -13.00
C LEU A 388 -5.97 -16.77 -13.11
N SER A 389 -7.03 -16.06 -12.72
CA SER A 389 -8.42 -16.50 -12.87
C SER A 389 -8.90 -16.09 -14.26
N LEU A 390 -9.02 -17.06 -15.16
CA LEU A 390 -9.52 -16.83 -16.52
C LEU A 390 -11.02 -17.04 -16.58
N GLU A 391 -11.74 -15.99 -16.96
CA GLU A 391 -13.14 -16.08 -17.38
C GLU A 391 -13.16 -16.10 -18.90
N ASN A 392 -13.40 -17.27 -19.51
CA ASN A 392 -13.11 -17.51 -20.92
C ASN A 392 -14.37 -17.50 -21.79
N HIS A 393 -14.52 -16.44 -22.58
CA HIS A 393 -15.58 -16.27 -23.59
C HIS A 393 -15.06 -16.34 -25.03
N CYS A 394 -13.81 -16.80 -25.23
CA CYS A 394 -13.18 -16.85 -26.54
C CYS A 394 -13.63 -18.04 -27.39
N SER A 395 -13.64 -17.84 -28.71
CA SER A 395 -13.72 -18.94 -29.68
C SER A 395 -12.47 -19.83 -29.64
N LEU A 396 -12.59 -21.07 -30.13
CA LEU A 396 -11.50 -22.04 -30.12
C LEU A 396 -10.19 -21.53 -30.75
N PRO A 397 -10.18 -20.81 -31.88
CA PRO A 397 -8.94 -20.23 -32.42
C PRO A 397 -8.27 -19.27 -31.43
N ASN A 398 -9.02 -18.40 -30.77
CA ASN A 398 -8.47 -17.47 -29.79
C ASN A 398 -8.06 -18.17 -28.49
N GLN A 399 -8.73 -19.23 -28.08
CA GLN A 399 -8.29 -20.05 -26.95
C GLN A 399 -6.91 -20.67 -27.20
N LYS A 400 -6.62 -21.10 -28.43
CA LYS A 400 -5.29 -21.59 -28.82
C LYS A 400 -4.24 -20.47 -28.74
N ILE A 401 -4.59 -19.25 -29.15
CA ILE A 401 -3.70 -18.07 -29.05
C ILE A 401 -3.46 -17.69 -27.59
N ILE A 402 -4.49 -17.73 -26.73
CA ILE A 402 -4.35 -17.54 -25.28
C ILE A 402 -3.35 -18.56 -24.72
N ALA A 403 -3.51 -19.84 -25.04
CA ALA A 403 -2.59 -20.89 -24.60
C ALA A 403 -1.16 -20.63 -25.09
N GLU A 404 -0.99 -20.25 -26.36
CA GLU A 404 0.30 -19.89 -26.93
C GLU A 404 0.96 -18.72 -26.18
N TYR A 405 0.22 -17.65 -25.88
CA TYR A 405 0.73 -16.51 -25.12
C TYR A 405 1.10 -16.89 -23.68
N LEU A 406 0.28 -17.70 -23.01
CA LEU A 406 0.60 -18.20 -21.67
C LEU A 406 1.92 -18.99 -21.71
N GLU A 407 2.09 -19.91 -22.65
CA GLU A 407 3.30 -20.73 -22.73
C GLU A 407 4.54 -19.94 -23.15
N GLN A 408 4.45 -19.10 -24.19
CA GLN A 408 5.60 -18.38 -24.73
C GLN A 408 6.09 -17.26 -23.80
N ILE A 409 5.17 -16.51 -23.18
CA ILE A 409 5.52 -15.33 -22.37
C ILE A 409 5.87 -15.76 -20.95
N LEU A 410 5.09 -16.67 -20.35
CA LEU A 410 5.37 -17.12 -18.99
C LEU A 410 6.49 -18.16 -18.95
N GLY A 411 6.61 -19.03 -19.95
CA GLY A 411 7.67 -20.04 -20.01
C GLY A 411 7.76 -20.84 -18.71
N ASP A 412 8.96 -20.92 -18.14
CA ASP A 412 9.25 -21.76 -16.96
C ASP A 412 8.53 -21.34 -15.67
N VAL A 413 7.99 -20.12 -15.59
CA VAL A 413 7.21 -19.72 -14.40
C VAL A 413 5.78 -20.23 -14.45
N LEU A 414 5.26 -20.62 -15.63
CA LEU A 414 3.95 -21.23 -15.75
C LEU A 414 3.99 -22.67 -15.23
N TYR A 415 3.19 -22.95 -14.20
CA TYR A 415 3.07 -24.29 -13.66
C TYR A 415 2.08 -25.10 -14.50
N LYS A 416 2.54 -26.16 -15.17
CA LYS A 416 1.71 -27.02 -16.05
C LYS A 416 1.59 -28.47 -15.56
N VAL A 417 2.33 -28.84 -14.52
CA VAL A 417 2.29 -30.20 -14.01
C VAL A 417 0.90 -30.43 -13.41
N PRO A 418 0.14 -31.44 -13.87
CA PRO A 418 -1.12 -31.79 -13.24
C PRO A 418 -0.86 -32.02 -11.75
N VAL A 419 -1.68 -31.42 -10.89
CA VAL A 419 -1.70 -31.82 -9.48
C VAL A 419 -2.22 -33.26 -9.51
N ASP A 420 -1.30 -34.21 -9.34
CA ASP A 420 -1.51 -35.65 -9.42
C ASP A 420 -2.74 -36.10 -8.62
N ALA A 421 -3.42 -37.14 -9.11
CA ALA A 421 -4.52 -37.78 -8.38
C ALA A 421 -4.05 -38.44 -7.07
N GLU A 422 -2.73 -38.59 -6.88
CA GLU A 422 -2.10 -39.07 -5.65
C GLU A 422 -1.83 -37.99 -4.59
N PHE A 423 -2.05 -36.69 -4.88
CA PHE A 423 -1.93 -35.67 -3.83
C PHE A 423 -3.05 -35.87 -2.79
N THR A 424 -2.69 -36.42 -1.63
CA THR A 424 -3.60 -36.53 -0.48
C THR A 424 -3.91 -35.17 0.18
N SER A 425 -3.21 -34.11 -0.22
CA SER A 425 -3.37 -32.72 0.26
C SER A 425 -2.84 -31.73 -0.78
N PHE A 426 -3.47 -30.55 -0.89
CA PHE A 426 -3.00 -29.47 -1.78
C PHE A 426 -1.53 -29.07 -1.49
N PRO A 427 -0.70 -28.78 -2.51
CA PRO A 427 0.66 -28.32 -2.28
C PRO A 427 0.69 -26.95 -1.59
N SER A 428 1.82 -26.64 -0.95
CA SER A 428 1.98 -25.43 -0.15
C SER A 428 2.36 -24.20 -0.98
N PRO A 429 2.16 -22.97 -0.45
CA PRO A 429 2.74 -21.77 -1.05
C PRO A 429 4.25 -21.87 -1.29
N GLU A 430 4.99 -22.53 -0.37
CA GLU A 430 6.43 -22.76 -0.48
C GLU A 430 6.78 -23.59 -1.73
N PHE A 431 6.02 -24.65 -2.00
CA PHE A 431 6.20 -25.49 -3.19
C PHE A 431 6.03 -24.70 -4.49
N PHE A 432 5.08 -23.75 -4.53
CA PHE A 432 4.77 -22.95 -5.70
C PHE A 432 5.53 -21.61 -5.76
N LYS A 433 6.62 -21.44 -5.02
CA LYS A 433 7.42 -20.22 -5.12
C LYS A 433 7.85 -19.95 -6.56
N ASN A 434 7.68 -18.70 -6.98
CA ASN A 434 7.97 -18.21 -8.32
C ASN A 434 7.23 -18.99 -9.42
N ARG A 435 6.00 -19.42 -9.13
CA ARG A 435 5.10 -20.06 -10.10
C ARG A 435 3.82 -19.28 -10.31
N ILE A 436 3.34 -19.33 -11.54
CA ILE A 436 2.04 -18.81 -11.98
C ILE A 436 1.14 -20.01 -12.24
N LEU A 437 -0.03 -19.99 -11.63
CA LEU A 437 -1.06 -21.01 -11.78
C LEU A 437 -2.24 -20.43 -12.55
N ILE A 438 -2.90 -21.26 -13.34
CA ILE A 438 -4.09 -20.89 -14.10
C ILE A 438 -5.32 -21.56 -13.47
N LYS A 439 -6.30 -20.74 -13.12
CA LYS A 439 -7.65 -21.16 -12.77
C LYS A 439 -8.55 -20.96 -13.99
N GLY A 440 -9.26 -21.99 -14.41
CA GLY A 440 -10.17 -21.96 -15.56
C GLY A 440 -10.88 -23.30 -15.77
N LYS A 441 -11.65 -23.43 -16.84
CA LYS A 441 -12.27 -24.71 -17.22
C LYS A 441 -11.19 -25.69 -17.70
N LYS A 442 -11.32 -26.98 -17.36
CA LYS A 442 -10.40 -28.05 -17.79
C LYS A 442 -11.19 -29.24 -18.36
N LEU A 443 -10.67 -29.84 -19.42
CA LEU A 443 -11.20 -31.08 -19.98
C LEU A 443 -10.95 -32.25 -19.03
N LYS A 444 -11.88 -33.21 -19.00
CA LYS A 444 -11.68 -34.45 -18.24
C LYS A 444 -10.62 -35.32 -18.92
N PRO A 445 -9.87 -36.15 -18.17
CA PRO A 445 -8.83 -37.02 -18.75
C PRO A 445 -9.32 -37.88 -19.91
N GLU A 446 -10.58 -38.31 -19.90
CA GLU A 446 -11.17 -39.13 -20.96
C GLU A 446 -11.38 -38.34 -22.26
N GLN A 447 -11.61 -37.02 -22.15
CA GLN A 447 -11.78 -36.10 -23.28
C GLN A 447 -10.44 -35.58 -23.84
N GLU A 448 -9.32 -35.84 -23.16
CA GLU A 448 -8.00 -35.47 -23.68
C GLU A 448 -7.52 -36.40 -24.81
N ASN A 449 -8.08 -37.62 -24.91
CA ASN A 449 -7.58 -38.67 -25.81
C ASN A 449 -8.24 -38.74 -27.20
N ASP A 450 -9.43 -38.18 -27.40
CA ASP A 450 -10.11 -38.12 -28.71
C ASP A 450 -10.45 -36.65 -29.06
N ASP A 451 -10.19 -36.22 -30.30
CA ASP A 451 -10.52 -34.93 -30.97
C ASP A 451 -9.90 -33.60 -30.45
N ASP A 452 -9.55 -32.63 -31.29
CA ASP A 452 -8.80 -31.38 -30.93
C ASP A 452 -9.51 -30.41 -29.92
N GLU A 453 -10.74 -30.73 -29.50
CA GLU A 453 -11.63 -29.90 -28.67
C GLU A 453 -12.48 -30.77 -27.74
N GLY A 454 -13.06 -30.21 -26.68
CA GLY A 454 -14.01 -30.93 -25.81
C GLY A 454 -15.07 -30.04 -25.16
N ASP A 455 -16.14 -30.65 -24.67
CA ASP A 455 -17.26 -29.97 -24.03
C ASP A 455 -16.99 -29.74 -22.53
N VAL A 456 -17.26 -28.52 -22.06
CA VAL A 456 -17.28 -28.12 -20.64
C VAL A 456 -18.60 -27.43 -20.28
N THR A 457 -19.03 -27.53 -19.02
CA THR A 457 -20.29 -26.99 -18.51
C THR A 457 -20.09 -25.66 -17.78
N ASP A 458 -21.11 -24.79 -17.79
CA ASP A 458 -21.09 -23.46 -17.14
C ASP A 458 -21.41 -23.49 -15.64
N GLU A 459 -21.63 -24.66 -15.04
CA GLU A 459 -21.98 -24.79 -13.62
C GLU A 459 -20.89 -24.29 -12.63
N ASP A 460 -19.70 -23.95 -13.14
CA ASP A 460 -18.54 -23.51 -12.37
C ASP A 460 -18.31 -21.98 -12.35
N GLU A 461 -19.17 -21.18 -12.99
CA GLU A 461 -19.06 -19.71 -13.01
C GLU A 461 -19.86 -19.08 -11.86
N ALA A 462 -19.14 -18.63 -10.83
CA ALA A 462 -19.71 -17.80 -9.79
C ALA A 462 -19.88 -16.37 -10.31
N ALA A 463 -21.10 -16.07 -10.78
CA ALA A 463 -21.69 -14.75 -11.04
C ALA A 463 -21.75 -14.28 -12.51
N ASP A 464 -22.48 -15.01 -13.36
CA ASP A 464 -23.13 -14.38 -14.51
C ASP A 464 -24.18 -13.35 -14.05
N ILE A 465 -24.00 -12.09 -14.46
CA ILE A 465 -25.01 -11.05 -14.28
C ILE A 465 -26.03 -11.18 -15.42
N ASP A 466 -27.23 -11.61 -15.05
CA ASP A 466 -28.47 -11.64 -15.84
C ASP A 466 -28.59 -10.45 -16.83
N GLU A 467 -28.62 -10.77 -18.14
CA GLU A 467 -28.69 -9.80 -19.26
C GLU A 467 -29.82 -8.77 -19.10
N GLU A 468 -30.94 -9.17 -18.50
CA GLU A 468 -32.10 -8.29 -18.26
C GLU A 468 -31.77 -7.17 -17.25
N LYS A 469 -30.91 -7.44 -16.27
CA LYS A 469 -30.48 -6.45 -15.27
C LYS A 469 -29.49 -5.45 -15.86
N THR A 470 -28.58 -5.88 -16.72
CA THR A 470 -27.59 -5.01 -17.37
C THR A 470 -28.27 -4.01 -18.31
N ALA A 471 -29.26 -4.46 -19.10
CA ALA A 471 -30.08 -3.58 -19.92
C ALA A 471 -30.86 -2.53 -19.09
N ALA A 472 -31.42 -2.94 -17.95
CA ALA A 472 -32.16 -2.05 -17.05
C ALA A 472 -31.25 -1.02 -16.34
N LEU A 473 -30.00 -1.37 -16.05
CA LEU A 473 -29.00 -0.46 -15.47
C LEU A 473 -28.49 0.56 -16.49
N LEU A 474 -28.30 0.13 -17.74
CA LEU A 474 -27.93 1.02 -18.85
C LEU A 474 -29.03 2.04 -19.15
N GLU A 475 -30.32 1.66 -19.12
CA GLU A 475 -31.44 2.61 -19.25
C GLU A 475 -31.49 3.65 -18.11
N LYS A 476 -31.16 3.26 -16.87
CA LYS A 476 -31.15 4.19 -15.73
C LYS A 476 -29.99 5.17 -15.76
N SER A 477 -28.83 4.78 -16.31
CA SER A 477 -27.65 5.65 -16.43
C SER A 477 -27.80 6.77 -17.48
N GLY A 478 -28.76 6.65 -18.41
CA GLY A 478 -29.03 7.63 -19.47
C GLY A 478 -29.87 8.85 -19.05
N ALA A 479 -30.34 8.89 -17.80
CA ALA A 479 -31.17 9.96 -17.27
C ALA A 479 -30.62 10.49 -15.94
N GLY A 480 -29.64 11.39 -15.99
CA GLY A 480 -29.26 12.16 -14.82
C GLY A 480 -27.84 12.73 -14.86
N ALA A 481 -27.68 13.89 -15.49
CA ALA A 481 -26.52 14.75 -15.26
C ALA A 481 -26.95 16.22 -15.36
N GLU A 482 -27.31 16.82 -14.21
CA GLU A 482 -27.26 18.26 -13.96
C GLU A 482 -27.46 18.55 -12.45
N GLY A 483 -26.53 19.28 -11.82
CA GLY A 483 -26.81 20.15 -10.66
C GLY A 483 -26.24 19.75 -9.29
N ALA A 484 -25.39 20.62 -8.71
CA ALA A 484 -24.51 20.40 -7.57
C ALA A 484 -25.08 20.64 -6.14
N ALA A 485 -24.39 20.02 -5.16
CA ALA A 485 -23.91 20.51 -3.86
C ALA A 485 -24.84 21.13 -2.77
N SER A 486 -24.78 20.53 -1.58
CA SER A 486 -24.42 21.10 -0.25
C SER A 486 -25.34 20.73 0.93
N GLY A 487 -24.73 20.42 2.08
CA GLY A 487 -25.24 20.82 3.40
C GLY A 487 -26.04 19.84 4.28
N SER A 488 -25.32 19.19 5.22
CA SER A 488 -25.65 19.01 6.65
C SER A 488 -27.03 18.47 7.11
N GLY A 489 -26.98 17.35 7.83
CA GLY A 489 -27.52 17.27 9.20
C GLY A 489 -29.01 16.98 9.42
N ASN A 490 -29.28 15.69 9.67
CA ASN A 490 -30.08 15.15 10.78
C ASN A 490 -31.61 15.38 10.90
N VAL A 491 -32.28 14.26 11.23
CA VAL A 491 -33.60 14.08 11.88
C VAL A 491 -34.86 14.06 11.00
N THR A 492 -35.45 12.85 10.91
CA THR A 492 -36.85 12.53 10.54
C THR A 492 -37.88 13.22 11.45
N PRO A 493 -39.06 13.62 10.94
CA PRO A 493 -40.23 12.76 11.16
C PRO A 493 -41.31 12.75 10.04
N THR A 494 -41.87 11.55 9.84
CA THR A 494 -43.27 11.16 9.52
C THR A 494 -44.24 12.12 8.79
N ALA A 495 -44.75 11.58 7.67
CA ALA A 495 -46.16 11.38 7.29
C ALA A 495 -47.03 12.53 6.68
N THR A 496 -47.42 12.26 5.43
CA THR A 496 -48.75 12.43 4.77
C THR A 496 -49.15 13.76 4.06
N PRO A 497 -49.99 13.68 2.99
CA PRO A 497 -50.00 14.57 1.80
C PRO A 497 -51.35 15.35 1.69
N PRO A 498 -51.91 15.70 0.51
CA PRO A 498 -51.41 16.27 -0.76
C PRO A 498 -52.12 17.61 -1.11
N MET A 499 -51.66 18.40 -2.09
CA MET A 499 -52.61 19.23 -2.87
C MET A 499 -52.09 19.65 -4.26
N LYS A 500 -52.99 19.51 -5.23
CA LYS A 500 -52.83 19.69 -6.68
C LYS A 500 -52.67 21.17 -7.06
N SER A 501 -51.85 21.46 -8.06
CA SER A 501 -52.24 22.43 -9.11
C SER A 501 -51.54 22.12 -10.43
N LYS A 502 -52.32 22.22 -11.51
CA LYS A 502 -51.97 21.93 -12.90
C LYS A 502 -51.28 23.14 -13.53
N ALA A 503 -50.25 22.94 -14.35
CA ALA A 503 -50.01 23.80 -15.51
C ALA A 503 -49.13 23.15 -16.61
N LYS A 504 -49.80 22.85 -17.73
CA LYS A 504 -49.39 23.02 -19.14
C LYS A 504 -48.05 22.46 -19.64
N LYS A 505 -48.19 21.37 -20.42
CA LYS A 505 -47.29 20.97 -21.52
C LYS A 505 -47.13 22.10 -22.55
N SER A 506 -45.91 22.36 -22.98
CA SER A 506 -45.60 22.76 -24.35
C SER A 506 -44.65 21.73 -24.96
N LYS A 507 -45.10 21.11 -26.06
CA LYS A 507 -44.33 20.19 -26.89
C LYS A 507 -43.43 21.00 -27.82
N LYS A 508 -42.15 20.67 -27.88
CA LYS A 508 -41.35 20.73 -29.11
C LYS A 508 -40.40 19.53 -29.14
N GLU A 509 -40.88 18.45 -29.75
CA GLU A 509 -40.04 17.31 -30.16
C GLU A 509 -39.06 17.78 -31.23
N SER A 510 -37.76 17.66 -30.98
CA SER A 510 -36.72 17.78 -32.01
C SER A 510 -36.46 16.40 -32.63
N GLY A 511 -36.37 16.39 -33.96
CA GLY A 511 -36.39 15.20 -34.83
C GLY A 511 -35.20 14.24 -34.73
N LEU A 512 -34.41 14.25 -33.66
CA LEU A 512 -33.22 13.41 -33.50
C LEU A 512 -33.50 12.04 -32.86
N ARG A 513 -34.66 11.87 -32.19
CA ARG A 513 -35.06 10.56 -31.61
C ARG A 513 -35.58 9.56 -32.65
N ARG A 514 -35.98 10.01 -33.85
CA ARG A 514 -36.46 9.11 -34.91
C ARG A 514 -35.34 8.39 -35.66
N SER A 515 -34.14 8.98 -35.74
CA SER A 515 -32.99 8.37 -36.43
C SER A 515 -32.42 7.16 -35.69
N PHE A 516 -32.31 7.20 -34.36
CA PHE A 516 -31.82 6.05 -33.57
C PHE A 516 -32.78 4.86 -33.55
N ARG A 517 -34.10 5.12 -33.60
CA ARG A 517 -35.11 4.05 -33.68
C ARG A 517 -35.13 3.36 -35.05
N ALA A 518 -34.71 4.05 -36.11
CA ALA A 518 -34.61 3.47 -37.46
C ALA A 518 -33.39 2.52 -37.58
N VAL A 519 -32.23 2.90 -37.01
CA VAL A 519 -31.03 2.05 -36.96
C VAL A 519 -31.28 0.78 -36.14
N GLY A 520 -31.90 0.90 -34.96
CA GLY A 520 -32.24 -0.25 -34.12
C GLY A 520 -33.34 -1.17 -34.66
N LYS A 521 -34.06 -0.77 -35.72
CA LYS A 521 -35.05 -1.63 -36.43
C LYS A 521 -34.43 -2.28 -37.67
N ALA A 522 -33.44 -1.64 -38.30
CA ALA A 522 -32.68 -2.22 -39.40
C ALA A 522 -31.78 -3.37 -38.93
N VAL A 523 -31.15 -3.25 -37.75
CA VAL A 523 -30.32 -4.31 -37.15
C VAL A 523 -31.17 -5.51 -36.69
N ARG A 524 -32.40 -5.29 -36.23
CA ARG A 524 -33.33 -6.37 -35.83
C ARG A 524 -33.98 -7.11 -37.01
N GLY A 525 -33.90 -6.57 -38.23
CA GLY A 525 -34.49 -7.17 -39.43
C GLY A 525 -33.55 -8.09 -40.21
N ALA A 526 -32.25 -8.11 -39.90
CA ALA A 526 -31.26 -8.86 -40.66
C ALA A 526 -31.11 -10.34 -40.20
N ASP A 527 -31.48 -10.67 -38.95
CA ASP A 527 -31.27 -12.01 -38.38
C ASP A 527 -32.53 -12.91 -38.35
N LYS A 528 -33.64 -12.50 -38.99
CA LYS A 528 -34.86 -13.33 -39.09
C LYS A 528 -35.18 -13.73 -40.52
N LEU A 529 -34.26 -14.43 -41.17
CA LEU A 529 -34.54 -15.25 -42.34
C LEU A 529 -33.67 -16.51 -42.30
N LYS A 530 -34.11 -17.52 -41.53
CA LYS A 530 -34.08 -18.94 -41.93
C LYS A 530 -34.75 -19.84 -40.88
N ASP A 531 -35.56 -20.74 -41.42
CA ASP A 531 -36.25 -21.91 -40.86
C ASP A 531 -37.29 -21.76 -39.74
N ASN A 532 -38.55 -21.83 -40.18
CA ASN A 532 -39.63 -22.49 -39.46
C ASN A 532 -39.51 -24.01 -39.70
N THR A 533 -39.46 -24.80 -38.64
CA THR A 533 -40.17 -26.10 -38.57
C THR A 533 -40.32 -26.54 -37.11
N GLU A 534 -41.59 -26.56 -36.69
CA GLU A 534 -42.30 -27.43 -35.75
C GLU A 534 -41.77 -27.73 -34.32
N ASP A 535 -42.72 -27.58 -33.39
CA ASP A 535 -42.68 -27.77 -31.95
C ASP A 535 -42.33 -29.20 -31.49
N GLU A 536 -41.35 -29.35 -30.57
CA GLU A 536 -41.41 -30.38 -29.51
C GLU A 536 -40.75 -29.91 -28.19
N LYS A 537 -41.56 -30.02 -27.13
CA LYS A 537 -41.34 -30.12 -25.67
C LYS A 537 -39.95 -29.79 -25.09
N GLY A 538 -39.96 -28.83 -24.16
CA GLY A 538 -38.81 -28.33 -23.41
C GLY A 538 -38.08 -29.39 -22.58
N GLY A 539 -36.81 -29.58 -22.93
CA GLY A 539 -35.72 -29.86 -21.98
C GLY A 539 -34.82 -28.63 -21.90
N LYS A 540 -34.29 -28.32 -20.72
CA LYS A 540 -33.14 -27.39 -20.60
C LYS A 540 -32.05 -27.92 -21.52
N LYS A 541 -31.67 -27.16 -22.55
CA LYS A 541 -30.42 -27.40 -23.28
C LYS A 541 -29.29 -27.07 -22.31
N ASP A 542 -28.54 -28.07 -21.89
CA ASP A 542 -27.23 -27.84 -21.27
C ASP A 542 -26.40 -27.06 -22.29
N ASN A 543 -26.06 -25.82 -21.97
CA ASN A 543 -25.24 -24.98 -22.84
C ASN A 543 -23.80 -25.50 -22.73
N LYS A 544 -23.44 -26.42 -23.63
CA LYS A 544 -22.10 -26.98 -23.70
C LYS A 544 -21.17 -25.96 -24.36
N ASN A 545 -20.24 -25.41 -23.61
CA ASN A 545 -19.19 -24.55 -24.13
C ASN A 545 -18.00 -25.40 -24.58
N LYS A 546 -17.37 -25.02 -25.70
CA LYS A 546 -16.20 -25.74 -26.24
C LYS A 546 -14.91 -25.20 -25.64
N LEU A 547 -14.01 -26.10 -25.26
CA LEU A 547 -12.69 -25.80 -24.72
C LEU A 547 -11.59 -26.42 -25.59
N ALA A 548 -10.59 -25.61 -25.96
CA ALA A 548 -9.40 -26.05 -26.68
C ALA A 548 -8.47 -26.84 -25.76
N LYS A 549 -7.91 -27.96 -26.27
CA LYS A 549 -6.98 -28.81 -25.52
C LYS A 549 -5.74 -28.06 -25.04
N GLU A 550 -5.22 -27.17 -25.87
CA GLU A 550 -4.04 -26.35 -25.58
C GLU A 550 -4.27 -25.48 -24.34
N LEU A 551 -5.44 -24.83 -24.24
CA LEU A 551 -5.79 -24.03 -23.07
C LEU A 551 -6.04 -24.91 -21.83
N SER A 552 -6.74 -26.04 -22.00
CA SER A 552 -6.99 -27.01 -20.93
C SER A 552 -5.69 -27.49 -20.26
N ARG A 553 -4.62 -27.71 -21.03
CA ARG A 553 -3.30 -28.14 -20.51
C ARG A 553 -2.61 -27.10 -19.64
N CYS A 554 -2.91 -25.81 -19.83
CA CYS A 554 -2.39 -24.74 -18.98
C CYS A 554 -3.10 -24.65 -17.63
N VAL A 555 -4.32 -25.19 -17.51
CA VAL A 555 -5.19 -25.04 -16.33
C VAL A 555 -4.79 -25.99 -15.20
N ASN A 556 -4.65 -25.43 -14.00
CA ASN A 556 -4.34 -26.15 -12.77
C ASN A 556 -5.57 -26.39 -11.89
N TYR A 557 -6.48 -25.41 -11.80
CA TYR A 557 -7.65 -25.45 -10.91
C TYR A 557 -8.95 -25.47 -11.71
N VAL A 558 -9.83 -26.44 -11.41
CA VAL A 558 -10.87 -26.90 -12.34
C VAL A 558 -12.30 -26.59 -11.89
N SER A 559 -12.57 -26.37 -10.60
CA SER A 559 -13.93 -26.02 -10.16
C SER A 559 -13.93 -25.00 -9.03
N SER A 560 -14.89 -24.08 -9.08
CA SER A 560 -15.17 -23.19 -7.97
C SER A 560 -16.29 -23.80 -7.14
N VAL A 561 -15.99 -24.26 -5.92
CA VAL A 561 -17.04 -24.72 -5.01
C VAL A 561 -17.66 -23.49 -4.38
N GLY A 562 -18.93 -23.21 -4.71
CA GLY A 562 -19.67 -22.11 -4.12
C GLY A 562 -19.59 -22.16 -2.59
N PHE A 563 -19.03 -21.10 -1.98
CA PHE A 563 -18.86 -21.07 -0.53
C PHE A 563 -20.22 -20.96 0.17
N LYS A 564 -20.67 -22.06 0.80
CA LYS A 564 -21.90 -22.12 1.59
C LYS A 564 -21.67 -22.04 3.10
N GLY A 565 -20.40 -21.90 3.52
CA GLY A 565 -19.95 -21.88 4.91
C GLY A 565 -18.73 -22.77 5.14
N PHE A 566 -18.04 -22.57 6.27
CA PHE A 566 -16.79 -23.27 6.57
C PHE A 566 -16.96 -24.79 6.73
N GLU A 567 -18.09 -25.26 7.26
CA GLU A 567 -18.35 -26.70 7.38
C GLU A 567 -18.58 -27.36 6.01
N HIS A 568 -19.32 -26.69 5.12
CA HIS A 568 -19.48 -27.15 3.74
C HIS A 568 -18.13 -27.20 3.01
N ALA A 569 -17.28 -26.18 3.20
CA ALA A 569 -15.94 -26.16 2.62
C ALA A 569 -15.09 -27.34 3.12
N LYS A 570 -15.07 -27.60 4.44
CA LYS A 570 -14.34 -28.75 5.02
C LYS A 570 -14.82 -30.10 4.47
N GLU A 571 -16.13 -30.29 4.33
CA GLU A 571 -16.71 -31.53 3.82
C GLU A 571 -16.38 -31.80 2.35
N ASN A 572 -16.12 -30.74 1.58
CA ASN A 572 -15.93 -30.79 0.12
C ASN A 572 -14.48 -30.45 -0.32
N CYS A 573 -13.54 -30.30 0.60
CA CYS A 573 -12.13 -29.97 0.31
C CYS A 573 -11.30 -31.19 -0.17
N LYS A 574 -11.93 -32.15 -0.85
CA LYS A 574 -11.26 -33.39 -1.27
C LYS A 574 -10.49 -33.23 -2.57
#